data_AF-A0A382LXY2-F1
#
_entry.id   AF-A0A382LXY2-F1
#
_cell.length_a   1.000
_cell.length_b   1.000
_cell.length_c   1.000
_cell.angle_alpha   90.00
_cell.angle_beta   90.00
_cell.angle_gamma   90.00
#
_symmetry.space_group_name_H-M   'P 1'
#
loop_
_entity.id
_entity.type
_entity.pdbx_description
1 polymer ?
#
loop_
_entity_poly.entity_id
_entity_poly.type
_entity_poly.pdbx_seq_one_letter_code
_entity_poly.pdbx_strand_id
1 'polypeptide(L)'
;MISLKSLLKTVKDAKITQPKEGVNTSLDARIQVEGYGVMTRKQLQGSIQRYIAEVAKYLRSGQTGKAYSALYNQKVLKSFLEADLKHNGE
;
A
#
# COMPACT_ATOMS: atom_id res chain seq x y z
N MET A 1 21.77 -2.01 -18.61
CA MET A 1 21.56 -2.82 -17.38
C MET A 1 21.91 -1.93 -16.18
N ILE A 2 20.98 -1.69 -15.26
CA ILE A 2 21.29 -0.88 -14.07
C ILE A 2 22.16 -1.72 -13.13
N SER A 3 23.26 -1.14 -12.64
CA SER A 3 24.15 -1.78 -11.66
C SER A 3 23.44 -1.93 -10.31
N LEU A 4 23.65 -3.05 -9.61
CA LEU A 4 23.16 -3.29 -8.25
C LEU A 4 23.58 -2.15 -7.29
N LYS A 5 24.76 -1.56 -7.51
CA LYS A 5 25.27 -0.42 -6.73
C LYS A 5 24.42 0.83 -6.93
N SER A 6 24.02 1.11 -8.17
CA SER A 6 23.14 2.22 -8.51
C SER A 6 21.72 2.00 -7.96
N LEU A 7 21.23 0.76 -8.01
CA LEU A 7 19.94 0.36 -7.42
C LEU A 7 19.91 0.58 -5.90
N LEU A 8 20.94 0.11 -5.19
CA LEU A 8 21.08 0.30 -3.75
C LEU A 8 21.24 1.78 -3.37
N LYS A 9 21.94 2.56 -4.21
CA LYS A 9 22.06 4.01 -4.02
C LYS A 9 20.70 4.70 -4.17
N THR A 10 19.93 4.40 -5.22
CA THR A 10 18.58 4.94 -5.41
C THR A 10 17.64 4.57 -4.25
N VAL A 11 17.71 3.34 -3.73
CA VAL A 11 16.92 2.89 -2.57
C VAL A 11 17.32 3.64 -1.29
N LYS A 12 18.63 3.82 -1.06
CA LYS A 12 19.15 4.61 0.07
C LYS A 12 18.76 6.08 -0.03
N ASP A 13 18.91 6.67 -1.22
CA ASP A 13 18.60 8.07 -1.50
C ASP A 13 17.09 8.35 -1.39
N ALA A 14 16.26 7.36 -1.73
CA ALA A 14 14.81 7.41 -1.54
C ALA A 14 14.36 7.25 -0.07
N LYS A 15 15.30 7.02 0.86
CA LYS A 15 15.05 6.79 2.31
C LYS A 15 13.90 5.81 2.55
N ILE A 16 13.88 4.72 1.79
CA ILE A 16 12.83 3.69 1.91
C ILE A 16 13.06 2.95 3.23
N THR A 17 12.03 2.95 4.06
CA THR A 17 12.04 2.26 5.36
C THR A 17 11.70 0.80 5.14
N GLN A 18 12.56 -0.07 5.68
CA GLN A 18 12.32 -1.51 5.68
C GLN A 18 11.41 -1.88 6.86
N PRO A 19 10.49 -2.86 6.68
CA PRO A 19 9.68 -3.36 7.77
C PRO A 19 10.55 -4.07 8.82
N LYS A 20 10.09 -4.06 10.07
CA LYS A 20 10.71 -4.78 11.19
C LYS A 20 9.61 -5.50 11.94
N GLU A 21 9.79 -6.80 12.17
CA GLU A 21 8.83 -7.61 12.94
C GLU A 21 8.60 -7.02 14.33
N GLY A 22 7.34 -6.99 14.79
CA GLY A 22 6.97 -6.44 16.09
C GLY A 22 7.08 -4.93 16.22
N VAL A 23 7.49 -4.20 15.16
CA VAL A 23 7.70 -2.75 15.21
C VAL A 23 6.90 -2.04 14.12
N ASN A 24 6.01 -1.18 14.58
CA ASN A 24 5.25 -0.29 13.70
C ASN A 24 6.17 0.68 12.96
N THR A 25 6.11 0.66 11.64
CA THR A 25 6.76 1.67 10.81
C THR A 25 6.01 3.00 10.97
N SER A 26 6.75 4.11 11.13
CA SER A 26 6.16 5.45 11.26
C SER A 26 5.23 5.78 10.08
N LEU A 27 4.15 6.51 10.35
CA LEU A 27 3.19 6.92 9.30
C LEU A 27 3.82 7.80 8.22
N ASP A 28 4.80 8.63 8.59
CA ASP A 28 5.49 9.53 7.65
C ASP A 28 6.67 8.85 6.92
N ALA A 29 6.97 7.59 7.27
CA ALA A 29 8.01 6.81 6.62
C ALA A 29 7.61 6.48 5.18
N ARG A 30 8.58 6.61 4.27
CA ARG A 30 8.44 6.17 2.87
C ARG A 30 8.63 4.66 2.80
N ILE A 31 7.70 3.97 2.17
CA ILE A 31 7.69 2.53 1.98
C ILE A 31 7.55 2.18 0.50
N GLN A 32 8.16 1.07 0.10
CA GLN A 32 8.01 0.56 -1.25
C GLN A 32 6.75 -0.31 -1.31
N VAL A 33 5.88 0.01 -2.24
CA VAL A 33 4.70 -0.79 -2.58
C VAL A 33 4.98 -1.49 -3.90
N GLU A 34 4.84 -2.81 -3.91
CA GLU A 34 5.11 -3.63 -5.09
C GLU A 34 4.14 -3.25 -6.22
N GLY A 35 4.65 -3.00 -7.42
CA GLY A 35 3.84 -2.59 -8.58
C GLY A 35 3.35 -1.12 -8.58
N TYR A 36 3.54 -0.37 -7.48
CA TYR A 36 2.98 0.98 -7.31
C TYR A 36 3.99 2.05 -6.87
N GLY A 37 5.24 1.68 -6.61
CA GLY A 37 6.32 2.64 -6.31
C GLY A 37 6.41 3.00 -4.83
N VAL A 38 6.99 4.16 -4.52
CA VAL A 38 7.28 4.60 -3.14
C VAL A 38 6.28 5.65 -2.68
N MET A 39 5.58 5.39 -1.58
CA MET A 39 4.69 6.36 -0.92
C MET A 39 4.88 6.35 0.59
N THR A 40 4.33 7.33 1.30
CA THR A 40 4.32 7.29 2.78
C THR A 40 3.32 6.26 3.30
N ARG A 41 3.57 5.69 4.47
CA ARG A 41 2.61 4.76 5.10
C ARG A 41 1.24 5.42 5.36
N LYS A 42 1.21 6.71 5.67
CA LYS A 42 -0.01 7.52 5.79
C LYS A 42 -0.80 7.58 4.48
N GLN A 43 -0.12 7.81 3.34
CA GLN A 43 -0.76 7.82 2.02
C GLN A 43 -1.30 6.43 1.64
N LEU A 44 -0.59 5.37 2.03
CA LEU A 44 -1.05 3.99 1.84
C LEU A 44 -2.35 3.73 2.60
N GLN A 45 -2.38 4.03 3.90
CA GLN A 45 -3.58 3.86 4.73
C GLN A 45 -4.77 4.67 4.21
N GLY A 46 -4.55 5.93 3.80
CA GLY A 46 -5.61 6.73 3.19
C GLY A 46 -6.12 6.16 1.87
N SER A 47 -5.26 5.47 1.10
CA SER A 47 -5.67 4.79 -0.13
C SER A 47 -6.51 3.55 0.17
N ILE A 48 -6.14 2.74 1.16
CA ILE A 48 -6.95 1.60 1.63
C ILE A 48 -8.31 2.08 2.15
N GLN A 49 -8.35 3.14 2.96
CA GLN A 49 -9.60 3.73 3.46
C GLN A 49 -10.52 4.20 2.33
N ARG A 50 -9.98 4.77 1.25
CA ARG A 50 -10.76 5.17 0.07
C ARG A 50 -11.41 3.96 -0.62
N TYR A 51 -10.68 2.86 -0.79
CA TYR A 51 -11.25 1.62 -1.31
C TYR A 51 -12.40 1.11 -0.45
N ILE A 52 -12.23 1.07 0.87
CA ILE A 52 -13.28 0.63 1.81
C ILE A 52 -14.51 1.54 1.71
N ALA A 53 -14.31 2.86 1.68
CA ALA A 53 -15.40 3.83 1.59
C ALA A 53 -16.19 3.68 0.28
N GLU A 54 -15.51 3.44 -0.85
CA GLU A 54 -16.15 3.22 -2.14
C GLU A 54 -17.00 1.94 -2.15
N VAL A 55 -16.44 0.84 -1.63
CA VAL A 55 -17.19 -0.43 -1.50
C VAL A 55 -18.41 -0.24 -0.60
N ALA A 56 -18.23 0.40 0.56
CA ALA A 56 -19.32 0.69 1.49
C ALA A 56 -20.41 1.58 0.85
N LYS A 57 -20.02 2.55 0.02
CA LYS A 57 -20.97 3.37 -0.74
C LYS A 57 -21.83 2.51 -1.66
N TYR A 58 -21.23 1.63 -2.46
CA TYR A 58 -22.01 0.75 -3.36
C TYR A 58 -22.93 -0.21 -2.61
N LEU A 59 -22.46 -0.77 -1.49
CA LEU A 59 -23.26 -1.65 -0.64
C LEU A 59 -24.49 -0.92 -0.06
N ARG A 60 -24.30 0.29 0.51
CA ARG A 60 -25.41 1.09 1.06
C ARG A 60 -26.44 1.49 0.00
N SER A 61 -26.01 1.65 -1.25
CA SER A 61 -26.90 1.96 -2.38
C SER A 61 -27.54 0.72 -3.02
N GLY A 62 -27.36 -0.48 -2.46
CA GLY A 62 -27.88 -1.74 -3.03
C GLY A 62 -27.20 -2.16 -4.34
N GLN A 63 -26.08 -1.53 -4.71
CA GLN A 63 -25.35 -1.77 -5.97
C GLN A 63 -24.29 -2.86 -5.79
N THR A 64 -24.72 -4.06 -5.39
CA THR A 64 -23.83 -5.18 -5.03
C THR A 64 -22.87 -5.56 -6.15
N GLY A 65 -23.31 -5.54 -7.41
CA GLY A 65 -22.45 -5.80 -8.57
C GLY A 65 -21.26 -4.84 -8.67
N LYS A 66 -21.49 -3.54 -8.43
CA LYS A 66 -20.41 -2.53 -8.43
C LYS A 66 -19.49 -2.69 -7.21
N ALA A 67 -20.04 -3.06 -6.06
CA ALA A 67 -19.24 -3.38 -4.88
C ALA A 67 -18.29 -4.55 -5.17
N TYR A 68 -18.78 -5.62 -5.80
CA TYR A 68 -17.95 -6.75 -6.24
C TYR A 68 -16.90 -6.32 -7.26
N SER A 69 -17.26 -5.55 -8.29
CA SER A 69 -16.28 -5.06 -9.27
C SER A 69 -15.18 -4.21 -8.66
N ALA A 70 -15.52 -3.34 -7.69
CA ALA A 70 -14.55 -2.52 -6.97
C ALA A 70 -13.56 -3.37 -6.15
N LEU A 71 -14.04 -4.45 -5.52
CA LEU A 71 -13.19 -5.43 -4.84
C LEU A 71 -12.37 -6.30 -5.82
N TYR A 72 -12.93 -6.60 -7.00
CA TYR A 72 -12.34 -7.50 -7.98
C TYR A 72 -11.14 -6.90 -8.74
N ASN A 73 -10.96 -5.57 -8.70
CA ASN A 73 -9.70 -4.91 -9.11
C ASN A 73 -8.57 -5.16 -8.10
N GLN A 74 -8.36 -6.44 -7.75
CA GLN A 74 -7.65 -6.96 -6.59
C GLN A 74 -6.17 -6.60 -6.54
N LYS A 75 -5.52 -6.30 -7.67
CA LYS A 75 -4.06 -6.15 -7.70
C LYS A 75 -3.58 -4.96 -6.84
N VAL A 76 -4.27 -3.82 -6.94
CA VAL A 76 -3.91 -2.60 -6.21
C VAL A 76 -4.16 -2.79 -4.73
N LEU A 77 -5.39 -3.18 -4.38
CA LEU A 77 -5.80 -3.33 -2.99
C LEU A 77 -4.98 -4.42 -2.28
N LYS A 78 -4.71 -5.54 -2.96
CA LYS A 78 -3.86 -6.62 -2.45
C LYS A 78 -2.45 -6.11 -2.13
N SER A 79 -1.76 -5.50 -3.08
CA SER A 79 -0.41 -4.98 -2.84
C SER A 79 -0.38 -3.91 -1.75
N PHE A 80 -1.45 -3.13 -1.61
CA PHE A 80 -1.56 -2.13 -0.55
C PHE A 80 -1.73 -2.77 0.82
N LEU A 81 -2.60 -3.78 0.94
CA LEU A 81 -2.80 -4.51 2.19
C LEU A 81 -1.56 -5.31 2.59
N GLU A 82 -0.90 -5.98 1.65
CA GLU A 82 0.35 -6.70 1.89
C GLU A 82 1.48 -5.77 2.35
N ALA A 83 1.56 -4.56 1.77
CA ALA A 83 2.52 -3.56 2.22
C ALA A 83 2.17 -3.04 3.63
N ASP A 84 0.91 -2.77 3.93
CA ASP A 84 0.53 -2.28 5.27
C ASP A 84 0.76 -3.35 6.35
N LEU A 85 0.44 -4.62 6.07
CA LEU A 85 0.70 -5.76 6.97
C LEU A 85 2.19 -5.93 7.27
N LYS A 86 3.07 -5.78 6.28
CA LYS A 86 4.52 -5.83 6.55
C LYS A 86 4.99 -4.70 7.48
N HIS A 87 4.31 -3.55 7.45
CA HIS A 87 4.74 -2.33 8.12
C HIS A 87 3.96 -2.00 9.41
N ASN A 88 2.90 -2.74 9.72
CA ASN A 88 2.07 -2.54 10.92
C ASN A 88 2.61 -3.27 12.16
N GLY A 89 3.70 -4.03 12.02
CA GLY A 89 4.38 -4.70 13.12
C GLY A 89 3.62 -5.91 13.68
N GLU A 90 2.55 -6.36 13.00
CA GLU A 90 1.83 -7.61 13.29
C GLU A 90 2.48 -8.83 12.60
#